data_AF-A0A1G8M4Z8-F1
#
_entry.id   AF-A0A1G8M4Z8-F1
#
_cell.length_a   1.000
_cell.length_b   1.000
_cell.length_c   1.000
_cell.angle_alpha   90.00
_cell.angle_beta   90.00
_cell.angle_gamma   90.00
#
_symmetry.space_group_name_H-M   'P 1'
#
loop_
_entity.id
_entity.type
_entity.pdbx_description
1 polymer ?
#
loop_
_entity_poly.entity_id
_entity_poly.type
_entity_poly.pdbx_seq_one_letter_code
_entity_poly.pdbx_strand_id
1 'polypeptide(L)'
;MLRFSRPLNLCLCAGVSLSLCGCGTLLHPERQGQKNGQLDPAIVLLDALGLVLFIIPGIVAFGIDFHNGTIYLPASTAGQRHFEPNQLTPAQLDALLSDQLGQPVSLQDPALVRLPQSSPQQLQQQLQRFR
;
A
#
# COMPACT_ATOMS: atom_id res chain seq x y z
N MET A 1 16.84 -26.28 -38.21
CA MET A 1 15.49 -25.68 -38.28
C MET A 1 14.74 -26.05 -37.01
N LEU A 2 14.80 -25.21 -35.99
CA LEU A 2 14.10 -25.44 -34.73
C LEU A 2 12.59 -25.27 -34.96
N ARG A 3 11.86 -26.38 -34.99
CA ARG A 3 10.40 -26.39 -34.99
C ARG A 3 9.92 -26.09 -33.57
N PHE A 4 10.17 -24.86 -33.12
CA PHE A 4 9.71 -24.35 -31.84
C PHE A 4 8.18 -24.33 -31.86
N SER A 5 7.63 -25.24 -31.09
CA SER A 5 6.23 -25.60 -30.99
C SER A 5 5.38 -24.33 -30.79
N ARG A 6 4.39 -24.10 -31.67
CA ARG A 6 3.40 -23.01 -31.62
C ARG A 6 2.97 -22.55 -30.19
N PRO A 7 2.75 -23.43 -29.20
CA PRO A 7 2.40 -22.99 -27.83
C PRO A 7 3.52 -22.27 -27.06
N LEU A 8 4.80 -22.58 -27.33
CA LEU A 8 5.93 -21.99 -26.62
C LEU A 8 6.13 -20.52 -26.98
N ASN A 9 5.98 -20.19 -28.27
CA ASN A 9 6.01 -18.80 -28.73
C ASN A 9 4.82 -18.00 -28.18
N LEU A 10 3.65 -18.63 -28.06
CA LEU A 10 2.47 -17.97 -27.49
C LEU A 10 2.67 -17.65 -26.01
N CYS A 11 3.22 -18.60 -25.25
CA CYS A 11 3.53 -18.43 -23.83
C CYS A 11 4.59 -17.35 -23.61
N LEU A 12 5.62 -17.30 -24.46
CA LEU A 12 6.64 -16.26 -24.42
C LEU A 12 6.05 -14.87 -24.69
N CYS A 13 5.23 -14.72 -25.74
CA CYS A 13 4.58 -13.44 -26.05
C CYS A 13 3.64 -12.99 -24.92
N ALA A 14 2.88 -13.91 -24.34
CA ALA A 14 1.98 -13.61 -23.23
C ALA A 14 2.77 -13.18 -21.97
N GLY A 15 3.85 -13.88 -21.63
CA GLY A 15 4.71 -13.53 -20.49
C GLY A 15 5.38 -12.17 -20.66
N VAL A 16 5.86 -11.85 -21.88
CA VAL A 16 6.43 -10.53 -22.19
C VAL A 16 5.37 -9.44 -22.05
N SER A 17 4.18 -9.62 -22.65
CA SER A 17 3.10 -8.62 -22.56
C SER A 17 2.66 -8.36 -21.11
N LEU A 18 2.57 -9.42 -20.29
CA LEU A 18 2.21 -9.28 -18.86
C LEU A 18 3.30 -8.53 -18.09
N SER A 19 4.58 -8.77 -18.43
CA SER A 19 5.71 -8.11 -17.81
C SER A 19 5.78 -6.60 -18.12
N LEU A 20 5.31 -6.16 -19.30
CA LEU A 20 5.24 -4.73 -19.64
C LEU A 20 4.13 -3.98 -18.88
N CYS A 21 3.12 -4.68 -18.38
CA CYS A 21 2.07 -4.08 -17.55
C CYS A 21 2.39 -4.14 -16.06
N GLY A 22 3.22 -5.10 -15.62
CA GLY A 22 3.41 -5.44 -14.20
C GLY A 22 2.31 -6.39 -13.71
N CYS A 23 2.68 -7.42 -12.95
CA CYS A 23 1.73 -8.42 -12.47
C CYS A 23 0.81 -7.83 -11.40
N GLY A 24 1.37 -7.06 -10.48
CA GLY A 24 0.63 -6.38 -9.43
C GLY A 24 -0.25 -5.25 -9.93
N THR A 25 0.18 -4.56 -10.98
CA THR A 25 -0.63 -3.53 -11.65
C THR A 25 -1.90 -4.12 -12.28
N LEU A 26 -1.82 -5.36 -12.77
CA LEU A 26 -2.96 -6.06 -13.36
C LEU A 26 -3.87 -6.71 -12.30
N LEU A 27 -3.28 -7.29 -11.25
CA LEU A 27 -4.02 -7.98 -10.18
C LEU A 27 -4.63 -7.01 -9.15
N HIS A 28 -3.93 -5.93 -8.86
CA HIS A 28 -4.28 -4.96 -7.82
C HIS A 28 -4.09 -3.51 -8.28
N PRO A 29 -4.81 -3.06 -9.32
CA PRO A 29 -4.70 -1.69 -9.83
C PRO A 29 -5.04 -0.63 -8.77
N GLU A 30 -5.85 -0.98 -7.76
CA GLU A 30 -6.22 -0.11 -6.65
C GLU A 30 -5.06 0.29 -5.73
N ARG A 31 -3.92 -0.41 -5.82
CA ARG A 31 -2.73 -0.19 -4.98
C ARG A 31 -1.70 0.77 -5.60
N GLN A 32 -2.00 1.32 -6.78
CA GLN A 32 -1.09 2.20 -7.50
C GLN A 32 -0.82 3.51 -6.73
N GLY A 33 0.44 3.95 -6.72
CA GLY A 33 0.90 5.17 -6.05
C GLY A 33 1.37 4.96 -4.61
N GLN A 34 1.42 3.73 -4.11
CA GLN A 34 1.99 3.45 -2.79
C GLN A 34 3.51 3.61 -2.82
N LYS A 35 4.02 4.52 -1.99
CA LYS A 35 5.45 4.87 -1.97
C LYS A 35 6.27 4.08 -0.95
N ASN A 36 5.62 3.33 -0.06
CA ASN A 36 6.25 2.48 0.96
C ASN A 36 5.18 1.60 1.62
N GLY A 37 5.55 0.38 2.03
CA GLY A 37 4.67 -0.54 2.74
C GLY A 37 5.34 -1.90 2.97
N GLN A 38 4.62 -2.81 3.63
CA GLN A 38 5.04 -4.20 3.68
C GLN A 38 4.94 -4.79 2.27
N LEU A 39 5.92 -5.60 1.85
CA LEU A 39 5.88 -6.23 0.53
C LEU A 39 4.81 -7.31 0.48
N ASP A 40 4.00 -7.34 -0.58
CA ASP A 40 3.04 -8.40 -0.83
C ASP A 40 3.79 -9.68 -1.25
N PRO A 41 3.79 -10.74 -0.41
CA PRO A 41 4.55 -11.94 -0.69
C PRO A 41 4.06 -12.66 -1.96
N ALA A 42 2.80 -12.52 -2.35
CA ALA A 42 2.29 -13.14 -3.57
C ALA A 42 2.87 -12.45 -4.82
N ILE A 43 2.92 -11.12 -4.82
CA ILE A 43 3.47 -10.31 -5.93
C ILE A 43 4.97 -10.54 -6.04
N VAL A 44 5.68 -10.47 -4.91
CA VAL A 44 7.13 -10.72 -4.85
C VAL A 44 7.46 -12.12 -5.38
N LEU A 45 6.69 -13.13 -5.00
CA LEU A 45 6.91 -14.50 -5.46
C LEU A 45 6.66 -14.62 -6.97
N LEU A 46 5.61 -13.98 -7.48
CA LEU A 46 5.28 -14.02 -8.90
C LEU A 46 6.35 -13.35 -9.76
N ASP A 47 6.87 -12.19 -9.35
CA ASP A 47 7.97 -11.53 -10.06
C ASP A 47 9.29 -12.30 -9.91
N ALA A 48 9.54 -12.91 -8.75
CA ALA A 48 10.71 -13.78 -8.54
C ALA A 48 10.67 -15.02 -9.44
N LEU A 49 9.49 -15.63 -9.63
CA LEU A 49 9.30 -16.71 -10.61
C LEU A 49 9.53 -16.20 -12.04
N GLY A 50 9.04 -14.99 -12.35
CA GLY A 50 9.33 -14.30 -13.61
C GLY A 50 10.83 -14.15 -13.87
N LEU A 51 11.60 -13.71 -12.86
CA LEU A 51 13.06 -13.59 -12.92
C LEU A 51 13.77 -14.92 -13.17
N VAL A 52 13.30 -16.01 -12.57
CA VAL A 52 13.90 -17.35 -12.71
C VAL A 52 13.62 -17.95 -14.10
N LEU A 53 12.40 -17.78 -14.62
CA LEU A 53 12.00 -18.35 -15.90
C LEU A 53 12.43 -17.50 -17.11
N PHE A 54 12.39 -16.17 -16.95
CA PHE A 54 12.70 -15.20 -18.01
C PHE A 54 13.35 -13.94 -17.41
N ILE A 55 14.68 -13.88 -17.41
CA ILE A 55 15.43 -12.81 -16.73
C ILE A 55 14.99 -11.40 -17.19
N ILE A 56 15.01 -11.11 -18.49
CA ILE A 56 14.68 -9.76 -18.99
C ILE A 56 13.23 -9.38 -18.67
N PRO A 57 12.20 -10.18 -19.02
CA PRO A 57 10.81 -9.89 -18.64
C PRO A 57 10.62 -9.76 -17.13
N GLY A 58 11.24 -10.63 -16.33
CA GLY A 58 11.12 -10.62 -14.87
C GLY A 58 11.67 -9.35 -14.23
N ILE A 59 12.82 -8.85 -14.68
CA ILE A 59 13.39 -7.58 -14.18
C ILE A 59 12.45 -6.41 -14.50
N VAL A 60 11.86 -6.40 -15.71
CA VAL A 60 10.93 -5.34 -16.13
C VAL A 60 9.66 -5.37 -15.27
N ALA A 61 9.05 -6.54 -15.08
CA ALA A 61 7.84 -6.69 -14.26
C ALA A 61 8.08 -6.20 -12.82
N PHE A 62 9.17 -6.66 -12.21
CA PHE A 62 9.57 -6.26 -10.86
C PHE A 62 9.79 -4.74 -10.75
N GLY A 63 10.44 -4.13 -11.74
CA GLY A 63 10.64 -2.69 -11.79
C GLY A 63 9.34 -1.90 -11.91
N ILE A 64 8.39 -2.38 -12.71
CA ILE A 64 7.08 -1.74 -12.88
C ILE A 64 6.25 -1.85 -11.60
N ASP A 65 6.23 -3.00 -10.95
CA ASP A 65 5.47 -3.17 -9.70
C ASP A 65 6.08 -2.39 -8.52
N PHE A 66 7.40 -2.18 -8.52
CA PHE A 66 8.05 -1.21 -7.62
C PHE A 66 7.72 0.24 -7.95
N HIS A 67 7.77 0.63 -9.22
CA HIS A 67 7.50 2.01 -9.66
C HIS A 67 6.05 2.41 -9.39
N ASN A 68 5.12 1.51 -9.71
CA ASN A 68 3.69 1.70 -9.50
C ASN A 68 3.29 1.54 -8.04
N GLY A 69 4.13 0.89 -7.22
CA GLY A 69 3.85 0.65 -5.80
C GLY A 69 2.89 -0.51 -5.55
N THR A 70 2.60 -1.32 -6.57
CA THR A 70 1.71 -2.49 -6.53
C THR A 70 2.37 -3.71 -5.87
N ILE A 71 3.70 -3.67 -5.69
CA ILE A 71 4.44 -4.67 -4.90
C ILE A 71 4.19 -4.54 -3.40
N TYR A 72 3.67 -3.40 -2.94
CA TYR A 72 3.35 -3.19 -1.54
C TYR A 72 1.93 -3.69 -1.25
N LEU A 73 1.77 -4.36 -0.10
CA LEU A 73 0.46 -4.51 0.52
C LEU A 73 -0.17 -3.13 0.66
N PRO A 74 -1.50 -2.99 0.48
CA PRO A 74 -2.19 -1.77 0.84
C PRO A 74 -1.78 -1.44 2.26
N ALA A 75 -1.45 -0.17 2.54
CA ALA A 75 -1.17 0.30 3.88
C ALA A 75 -2.30 -0.19 4.77
N SER A 76 -2.07 -1.33 5.42
CA SER A 76 -3.02 -1.87 6.36
C SER A 76 -3.13 -0.76 7.37
N THR A 77 -4.36 -0.44 7.74
CA THR A 77 -4.67 0.32 8.93
C THR A 77 -4.22 -0.44 10.19
N ALA A 78 -3.06 -1.10 10.15
CA ALA A 78 -2.33 -1.72 11.25
C ALA A 78 -1.93 -0.70 12.33
N GLY A 79 -2.10 0.60 12.07
CA GLY A 79 -2.08 1.66 13.09
C GLY A 79 -3.47 2.10 13.58
N GLN A 80 -4.55 1.86 12.82
CA GLN A 80 -5.91 2.05 13.34
C GLN A 80 -6.28 0.80 14.13
N ARG A 81 -5.93 0.81 15.42
CA ARG A 81 -6.72 0.04 16.37
C ARG A 81 -8.15 0.56 16.25
N HIS A 82 -9.03 -0.28 15.75
CA HIS A 82 -10.45 0.00 15.77
C HIS A 82 -10.85 -0.07 17.25
N PHE A 83 -10.93 1.09 17.88
CA PHE A 83 -11.43 1.18 19.23
C PHE A 83 -12.95 1.30 19.13
N GLU A 84 -13.65 0.33 19.69
CA GLU A 84 -15.08 0.46 19.92
C GLU A 84 -15.31 1.77 20.70
N PRO A 85 -16.06 2.76 20.16
CA PRO A 85 -16.16 4.11 20.72
C PRO A 85 -16.61 4.16 22.19
N ASN A 86 -17.20 3.06 22.67
CA ASN A 86 -17.80 2.95 23.99
C ASN A 86 -16.93 2.20 25.02
N GLN A 87 -15.73 1.74 24.65
CA GLN A 87 -14.85 0.98 25.55
C GLN A 87 -13.64 1.76 26.07
N LEU A 88 -13.35 2.93 25.49
CA LEU A 88 -12.25 3.77 25.95
C LEU A 88 -12.76 4.97 26.74
N THR A 89 -12.40 5.01 28.02
CA THR A 89 -12.55 6.23 28.80
C THR A 89 -11.60 7.32 28.27
N PRO A 90 -11.98 8.61 28.34
CA PRO A 90 -11.10 9.70 27.92
C PRO A 90 -9.70 9.64 28.53
N ALA A 91 -9.61 9.20 29.80
CA ALA A 91 -8.35 9.03 30.52
C ALA A 91 -7.45 7.91 29.95
N GLN A 92 -8.03 6.81 29.45
CA GLN A 92 -7.27 5.74 28.80
C GLN A 92 -6.76 6.19 27.42
N LEU A 93 -7.53 7.02 26.72
CA LEU A 93 -7.12 7.56 25.43
C LEU A 93 -6.00 8.62 25.60
N ASP A 94 -6.07 9.45 26.65
CA ASP A 94 -5.01 10.40 27.03
C ASP A 94 -3.67 9.67 27.28
N ALA A 95 -3.71 8.56 28.03
CA ALA A 95 -2.53 7.76 28.34
C ALA A 95 -1.89 7.14 27.08
N LEU A 96 -2.72 6.60 26.17
CA LEU A 96 -2.24 6.00 24.92
C LEU A 96 -1.66 7.03 23.94
N LEU A 97 -2.28 8.21 23.85
CA LEU A 97 -1.78 9.31 23.02
C LEU A 97 -0.46 9.84 23.58
N SER A 98 -0.36 9.96 24.91
CA SER A 98 0.85 10.47 25.56
C SER A 98 2.05 9.52 25.40
N ASP A 99 1.80 8.21 25.47
CA ASP A 99 2.81 7.17 25.24
C ASP A 99 3.32 7.17 23.80
N GLN A 100 2.40 7.28 22.82
CA GLN A 100 2.74 7.28 21.40
C GLN A 100 3.42 8.57 20.93
N LEU A 101 3.01 9.73 21.48
CA LEU A 101 3.51 11.05 21.05
C LEU A 101 4.71 11.52 21.88
N GLY A 102 5.03 10.84 23.00
CA GLY A 102 6.09 11.25 23.91
C GLY A 102 5.87 12.64 24.53
N GLN A 103 4.62 13.11 24.54
CA GLN A 103 4.19 14.41 25.06
C GLN A 103 2.87 14.23 25.82
N PRO A 104 2.65 14.89 26.97
CA PRO A 104 1.40 14.77 27.70
C PRO A 104 0.26 15.40 26.89
N VAL A 105 -0.70 14.58 26.45
CA VAL A 105 -1.89 15.01 25.72
C VAL A 105 -3.12 14.78 26.59
N SER A 106 -3.86 15.86 26.90
CA SER A 106 -5.14 15.78 27.60
C SER A 106 -6.26 16.17 26.64
N LEU A 107 -7.18 15.24 26.38
CA LEU A 107 -8.37 15.46 25.55
C LEU A 107 -9.38 16.47 26.14
N GLN A 108 -9.12 16.99 27.33
CA GLN A 108 -9.90 18.07 27.94
C GLN A 108 -9.29 19.46 27.68
N ASP A 109 -8.14 19.53 27.01
CA ASP A 109 -7.51 20.79 26.63
C ASP A 109 -8.38 21.52 25.58
N PRO A 110 -8.80 22.78 25.81
CA PRO A 110 -9.55 23.58 24.84
C PRO A 110 -8.79 23.82 23.53
N ALA A 111 -7.48 23.59 23.48
CA ALA A 111 -6.67 23.66 22.27
C ALA A 111 -6.82 22.43 21.36
N LEU A 112 -7.39 21.32 21.84
CA LEU A 112 -7.57 20.10 21.04
C LEU A 112 -8.96 20.03 20.40
N VAL A 113 -8.99 19.93 19.07
CA VAL A 113 -10.21 19.80 18.28
C VAL A 113 -10.35 18.36 17.78
N ARG A 114 -11.46 17.69 18.13
CA ARG A 114 -11.79 16.37 17.57
C ARG A 114 -12.33 16.54 16.15
N LEU A 115 -11.60 16.01 15.17
CA LEU A 115 -12.04 15.97 13.79
C LEU A 115 -12.71 14.61 13.52
N PRO A 116 -13.98 14.56 13.08
CA PRO A 116 -14.56 13.33 12.58
C PRO A 116 -13.73 12.87 11.37
N GLN A 117 -13.54 11.55 11.23
CA GLN A 117 -12.79 10.89 10.14
C GLN A 117 -13.09 11.55 8.80
N SER A 118 -12.23 12.47 8.38
CA SER A 118 -12.39 13.28 7.18
C SER A 118 -11.32 12.89 6.17
N SER A 119 -11.72 12.87 4.89
CA SER A 119 -10.79 12.55 3.82
C SER A 119 -9.60 13.52 3.85
N PRO A 120 -8.40 13.12 3.41
CA PRO A 120 -7.22 14.00 3.43
C PRO A 120 -7.45 15.35 2.73
N GLN A 121 -8.36 15.39 1.75
CA GLN A 121 -8.79 16.62 1.07
C GLN A 121 -9.64 17.53 1.98
N GLN A 122 -10.55 16.95 2.77
CA GLN A 122 -11.38 17.70 3.73
C GLN A 122 -10.54 18.24 4.90
N LEU A 123 -9.56 17.48 5.38
CA LEU A 123 -8.60 17.94 6.39
C LEU A 123 -7.83 19.17 5.92
N GLN A 124 -7.33 19.15 4.68
CA GLN A 124 -6.63 20.30 4.11
C GLN A 124 -7.53 21.54 4.02
N GLN A 125 -8.79 21.36 3.64
CA GLN A 125 -9.77 22.45 3.56
C GLN A 125 -10.11 23.03 4.94
N GLN A 126 -10.20 22.19 5.98
CA GLN A 126 -10.46 22.65 7.35
C GLN A 126 -9.26 23.35 7.97
N LEU A 127 -8.03 22.88 7.75
CA LEU A 127 -6.83 23.52 8.27
C LEU A 127 -6.64 24.94 7.70
N GLN A 128 -7.07 25.18 6.46
CA GLN A 128 -7.08 26.52 5.87
C GLN A 128 -8.05 27.49 6.56
N ARG A 129 -9.07 26.99 7.25
CA ARG A 129 -10.03 27.82 8.00
C ARG A 129 -9.49 28.27 9.36
N PHE A 130 -8.50 27.57 9.91
CA PHE A 130 -7.89 27.86 11.21
C PHE A 130 -6.55 28.62 11.08
N ARG A 131 -6.15 28.97 9.85
CA ARG A 131 -5.01 29.85 9.56
C ARG A 131 -5.48 31.28 9.46
#